data_AF-A0A7Y5TAK3-F1
#
_entry.id   AF-A0A7Y5TAK3-F1
#
_cell.length_a   1.000
_cell.length_b   1.000
_cell.length_c   1.000
_cell.angle_alpha   90.00
_cell.angle_beta   90.00
_cell.angle_gamma   90.00
#
_symmetry.space_group_name_H-M   'P 1'
#
loop_
_entity.id
_entity.type
_entity.pdbx_description
1 polymer ?
#
loop_
_entity_poly.entity_id
_entity_poly.type
_entity_poly.pdbx_seq_one_letter_code
_entity_poly.pdbx_strand_id
1 'polypeptide(L)' 'MSALLVAGTTSDAGKSVVASGLCRAFARRGVRVAPYKAQNMSNNSMVPADDAEIGRAQWVQAVA' A
#
# COMPACT_ATOMS: atom_id res chain seq x y z
N MET A 1 -0.94 6.72 -17.62
CA MET A 1 -1.09 6.22 -16.24
C MET A 1 -0.75 7.36 -15.29
N SER A 2 -1.57 7.59 -14.26
CA SER A 2 -1.30 8.59 -13.23
C SER A 2 -0.77 7.89 -11.97
N ALA A 3 0.20 8.48 -11.28
CA ALA A 3 0.77 7.95 -10.06
C ALA A 3 0.75 9.01 -8.95
N LEU A 4 0.60 8.55 -7.70
CA LEU A 4 0.64 9.40 -6.51
C LEU A 4 1.65 8.81 -5.53
N LEU A 5 2.68 9.59 -5.18
CA LEU A 5 3.66 9.21 -4.18
C LEU A 5 3.22 9.69 -2.80
N VAL A 6 3.18 8.78 -1.83
CA VAL A 6 3.01 9.11 -0.40
C VAL A 6 4.38 8.98 0.29
N ALA A 7 5.03 10.12 0.52
CA ALA A 7 6.33 10.23 1.16
C ALA A 7 6.24 10.82 2.58
N GLY A 8 7.33 10.73 3.34
CA GLY A 8 7.46 11.30 4.68
C GLY A 8 8.92 11.31 5.10
N THR A 9 9.27 12.16 6.07
CA THR A 9 10.66 12.48 6.43
C THR A 9 11.28 11.49 7.41
N THR A 10 10.49 10.57 7.96
CA THR A 10 10.94 9.52 8.89
C THR A 10 10.13 8.25 8.72
N SER A 11 10.64 7.13 9.25
CA SER A 11 9.86 5.92 9.51
C SER A 11 8.70 6.22 10.45
N ASP A 12 7.62 5.44 10.37
CA ASP A 12 6.43 5.59 11.23
C ASP A 12 5.68 6.94 11.17
N ALA A 13 6.04 7.83 10.25
CA ALA A 13 5.31 9.08 9.96
C ALA A 13 3.86 8.89 9.41
N GLY A 14 3.27 7.69 9.51
CA GLY A 14 1.88 7.44 9.07
C GLY A 14 1.70 7.20 7.56
N LYS A 15 2.78 7.15 6.77
CA LYS A 15 2.73 6.97 5.29
C LYS A 15 1.85 5.79 4.85
N SER A 16 1.99 4.63 5.51
CA SER A 16 1.22 3.43 5.18
C SER A 16 -0.28 3.60 5.45
N VAL A 17 -0.65 4.28 6.54
CA VAL A 17 -2.04 4.55 6.91
C VAL A 17 -2.69 5.50 5.90
N VAL A 18 -1.98 6.58 5.55
CA VAL A 18 -2.44 7.53 4.53
C VAL A 18 -2.61 6.83 3.17
N ALA A 19 -1.63 6.02 2.75
CA ALA A 19 -1.73 5.25 1.51
C ALA A 19 -2.93 4.30 1.49
N SER A 20 -3.19 3.55 2.58
CA SER A 20 -4.38 2.69 2.69
C SER A 20 -5.68 3.50 2.64
N GLY A 21 -5.75 4.64 3.32
CA GLY A 21 -6.91 5.54 3.28
C GLY A 21 -7.20 6.06 1.88
N LEU A 22 -6.16 6.42 1.12
CA LEU A 22 -6.29 6.82 -0.28
C LEU A 22 -6.76 5.68 -1.17
N CYS A 23 -6.20 4.47 -1.03
CA CYS A 23 -6.65 3.29 -1.77
C CYS A 23 -8.14 3.04 -1.54
N ARG A 24 -8.58 3.02 -0.27
CA ARG A 24 -10.00 2.88 0.08
C ARG A 24 -10.87 3.95 -0.56
N ALA A 25 -10.41 5.20 -0.47
CA ALA A 25 -11.15 6.36 -0.93
C ALA A 25 -11.31 6.37 -2.46
N PHE A 26 -10.29 5.93 -3.20
CA PHE A 26 -10.34 5.78 -4.65
C PHE A 26 -11.21 4.59 -5.08
N ALA A 27 -11.04 3.43 -4.43
CA ALA A 27 -11.85 2.25 -4.69
C ALA A 27 -13.35 2.53 -4.49
N ARG A 28 -13.74 3.20 -3.40
CA ARG A 28 -15.12 3.64 -3.12
C ARG A 28 -15.71 4.59 -4.18
N ARG A 29 -14.86 5.27 -4.97
CA ARG A 29 -15.26 6.17 -6.06
C ARG A 29 -15.20 5.49 -7.44
N GLY A 30 -15.03 4.18 -7.49
CA GLY A 30 -14.94 3.42 -8.74
C GLY A 30 -13.62 3.60 -9.50
N VAL A 31 -12.61 4.20 -8.87
CA VAL A 31 -11.29 4.36 -9.47
C VAL A 31 -10.49 3.07 -9.26
N ARG A 32 -10.00 2.48 -10.35
CA ARG A 32 -9.03 1.37 -10.27
C ARG A 32 -7.71 1.88 -9.71
N VAL A 33 -7.36 1.43 -8.52
CA VAL A 33 -6.13 1.79 -7.80
C VAL A 33 -5.32 0.53 -7.54
N ALA A 34 -4.00 0.65 -7.65
CA ALA A 34 -3.06 -0.43 -7.32
C ALA A 34 -1.94 0.16 -6.44
N PRO A 35 -1.79 -0.30 -5.19
CA PRO A 35 -0.71 0.18 -4.32
C PRO A 35 0.63 -0.46 -4.68
N TYR A 36 1.68 0.34 -4.59
CA TYR A 36 3.05 -0.09 -4.81
C TYR A 36 3.95 0.41 -3.69
N LYS A 37 4.72 -0.50 -3.09
CA LYS A 37 5.71 -0.17 -2.07
C LYS A 37 7.11 -0.37 -2.63
N ALA A 38 7.78 0.74 -2.95
CA ALA A 38 9.09 0.74 -3.62
C ALA A 38 10.19 -0.02 -2.86
N GLN A 39 10.12 -0.03 -1.53
CA GLN A 39 11.06 -0.77 -0.69
C GLN A 39 10.35 -1.30 0.56
N ASN A 40 10.54 -2.59 0.81
CA ASN A 40 10.19 -3.22 2.09
C ASN A 40 11.48 -3.48 2.87
N MET A 41 11.72 -2.69 3.92
CA MET A 41 12.84 -2.90 4.85
C MET A 41 12.45 -3.73 6.07
N SER A 42 11.18 -4.17 6.15
CA SER A 42 10.70 -5.02 7.24
C SER A 42 10.65 -6.47 6.80
N ASN A 43 10.96 -7.37 7.73
CA ASN A 43 10.70 -8.80 7.66
C ASN A 43 9.21 -9.16 7.88
N ASN A 44 8.29 -8.18 7.78
CA ASN A 44 6.87 -8.38 7.97
C ASN A 44 6.18 -8.54 6.60
N SER A 45 6.04 -9.78 6.16
CA SER A 45 5.43 -10.15 4.89
C SER A 45 4.04 -10.77 5.05
N MET A 46 3.36 -10.94 3.93
CA MET A 46 2.10 -11.65 3.78
C MET A 46 2.12 -12.42 2.46
N VAL A 47 1.57 -13.63 2.47
CA VAL A 47 1.39 -14.47 1.28
C VAL A 47 -0.03 -14.24 0.74
N PRO A 48 -0.22 -13.64 -0.45
CA PRO A 48 -1.51 -13.51 -1.09
C PRO A 48 -1.95 -14.85 -1.73
N ALA A 49 -3.14 -14.87 -2.34
CA ALA A 49 -3.72 -16.07 -2.92
C ALA A 49 -2.94 -16.66 -4.12
N ASP A 50 -1.97 -15.92 -4.67
CA ASP A 50 -1.11 -16.33 -5.77
C ASP A 50 0.24 -16.92 -5.30
N ASP A 51 0.35 -17.26 -4.01
CA ASP A 51 1.56 -17.79 -3.36
C ASP A 51 2.81 -16.90 -3.51
N ALA A 52 2.63 -15.64 -3.95
CA ALA A 52 3.68 -14.65 -3.95
C ALA A 52 3.99 -14.19 -2.52
N GLU A 53 5.00 -13.34 -2.36
CA GLU A 53 5.29 -12.69 -1.07
C GLU A 53 5.34 -11.18 -1.24
N ILE A 54 4.54 -10.46 -0.45
CA ILE A 54 4.52 -9.00 -0.43
C ILE A 54 4.63 -8.48 1.01
N GLY A 55 5.11 -7.24 1.18
CA GLY A 55 5.15 -6.63 2.49
C GLY A 55 3.74 -6.46 3.08
N ARG A 56 3.55 -6.75 4.38
CA ARG A 56 2.23 -6.68 5.04
C ARG A 56 1.55 -5.32 4.83
N ALA A 57 2.32 -4.23 4.88
CA ALA A 57 1.80 -2.89 4.62
C ALA A 57 1.20 -2.75 3.21
N GLN A 58 1.82 -3.34 2.19
CA GLN A 58 1.31 -3.32 0.82
C GLN A 58 0.08 -4.22 0.67
N TRP A 59 0.06 -5.38 1.34
CA TRP A 59 -1.11 -6.23 1.39
C TRP A 59 -2.32 -5.50 1.99
N VAL A 60 -2.14 -4.83 3.14
CA VAL A 60 -3.21 -4.02 3.77
C VAL A 60 -3.70 -2.91 2.84
N GLN A 61 -2.80 -2.25 2.10
CA GLN A 61 -3.19 -1.23 1.13
C GLN A 61 -3.99 -1.82 -0.04
N ALA A 62 -3.67 -3.04 -0.47
CA ALA A 62 -4.33 -3.70 -1.60
C ALA A 62 -5.76 -4.15 -1.27
N VAL A 63 -6.03 -4.52 -0.02
CA VAL A 63 -7.36 -4.91 0.45
C VAL A 63 -8.22 -3.74 0.98
N ALA A 64 -7.65 -2.53 1.05
CA ALA A 64 -8.32 -1.35 1.59
C ALA A 64 -9.42 -0.84 0.66
#